data_AF-A0A9D2UV39-F1
#
_entry.id   AF-A0A9D2UV39-F1
#
_cell.length_a   1.000
_cell.length_b   1.000
_cell.length_c   1.000
_cell.angle_alpha   90.00
_cell.angle_beta   90.00
_cell.angle_gamma   90.00
#
_symmetry.space_group_name_H-M   'P 1'
#
loop_
_entity.id
_entity.type
_entity.pdbx_description
1 polymer ?
#
loop_
_entity_poly.entity_id
_entity_poly.type
_entity_poly.pdbx_seq_one_letter_code
_entity_poly.pdbx_strand_id
1 'polypeptide(L)'
;MSTDSGQIQIQGNQITASTTFTAEETCGTVDVTFTFKGAKLAGKSLVAFEFMEHDGAEYMVHADINDVDQTVNIVDISTQARDAATGTHEDTIGESVKLIDTVAYTGLTPGNTYRMFTTLMDKFTGSAISGPDGLPL
;
A
#
# COMPACT_ATOMS: atom_id res chain seq x y z
N MET A 1 -21.84 -13.29 -18.86
CA MET A 1 -20.48 -12.70 -18.78
C MET A 1 -20.53 -11.43 -19.61
N SER A 2 -20.68 -10.28 -18.95
CA SER A 2 -20.67 -8.96 -19.61
C SER A 2 -19.22 -8.49 -19.69
N THR A 3 -18.74 -8.22 -20.91
CA THR A 3 -17.43 -7.64 -21.18
C THR A 3 -17.61 -6.14 -21.38
N ASP A 4 -17.64 -5.37 -20.29
CA ASP A 4 -17.41 -3.92 -20.38
C ASP A 4 -16.03 -3.60 -19.81
N SER A 5 -15.15 -3.14 -20.69
CA SER A 5 -13.80 -2.75 -20.33
C SER A 5 -13.91 -1.32 -19.84
N GLY A 6 -14.11 -1.14 -18.53
CA GLY A 6 -14.44 0.14 -17.92
C GLY A 6 -13.60 1.30 -18.47
N GLN A 7 -14.24 2.42 -18.75
CA GLN A 7 -13.56 3.60 -19.28
C GLN A 7 -12.80 4.30 -18.16
N ILE A 8 -11.49 4.47 -18.33
CA ILE A 8 -10.66 5.27 -17.42
C ILE A 8 -10.54 6.67 -18.00
N GLN A 9 -10.99 7.67 -17.26
CA GLN A 9 -10.68 9.07 -17.58
C GLN A 9 -9.68 9.61 -16.57
N ILE A 10 -8.60 10.18 -17.07
CA ILE A 10 -7.66 10.98 -16.28
C ILE A 10 -7.90 12.43 -16.66
N GLN A 11 -8.68 13.15 -15.86
CA GLN A 11 -8.83 14.61 -15.99
C GLN A 11 -7.97 15.27 -14.90
N GLY A 12 -6.86 15.87 -15.31
CA GLY A 12 -5.87 16.42 -14.36
C GLY A 12 -5.26 15.33 -13.48
N ASN A 13 -5.51 15.41 -12.17
CA ASN A 13 -5.04 14.43 -11.17
C ASN A 13 -6.13 13.42 -10.72
N GLN A 14 -7.34 13.52 -11.26
CA GLN A 14 -8.44 12.63 -10.87
C GLN A 14 -8.36 11.32 -11.65
N ILE A 15 -8.55 10.21 -10.94
CA ILE A 15 -8.67 8.88 -11.52
C ILE A 15 -10.14 8.48 -11.39
N THR A 16 -10.84 8.30 -12.50
CA THR A 16 -12.21 7.81 -12.53
C THR A 16 -12.29 6.52 -13.35
N ALA A 17 -13.22 5.65 -12.97
CA ALA A 17 -13.58 4.45 -13.71
C ALA A 17 -15.10 4.38 -13.76
N SER A 18 -15.65 3.96 -14.90
CA SER A 18 -17.08 3.75 -15.07
C SER A 18 -17.33 2.42 -15.77
N THR A 19 -18.47 1.79 -15.48
CA THR A 19 -18.97 0.59 -16.15
C THR A 19 -20.44 0.76 -16.45
N THR A 20 -20.89 0.26 -17.59
CA THR A 20 -22.32 0.21 -17.92
C THR A 20 -22.82 -1.20 -17.62
N PHE A 21 -23.93 -1.28 -16.90
CA PHE A 21 -24.57 -2.56 -16.61
C PHE A 21 -26.10 -2.46 -16.77
N THR A 22 -26.73 -3.60 -17.00
CA THR A 22 -28.18 -3.77 -16.92
C THR A 22 -28.47 -4.65 -15.71
N ALA A 23 -29.34 -4.20 -14.82
CA ALA A 23 -29.78 -5.00 -13.68
C ALA A 23 -30.67 -6.15 -14.20
N GLU A 24 -30.21 -7.39 -14.03
CA GLU A 24 -30.98 -8.59 -14.40
C GLU A 24 -32.03 -8.95 -13.35
N GLU A 25 -31.81 -8.52 -12.10
CA GLU A 25 -32.66 -8.81 -10.94
C GLU A 25 -32.76 -7.58 -10.04
N THR A 26 -33.71 -7.61 -9.09
CA THR A 26 -33.90 -6.53 -8.10
C THR A 26 -32.73 -6.38 -7.11
N CYS A 27 -31.89 -7.41 -6.99
CA CYS A 27 -30.69 -7.41 -6.15
C CYS A 27 -29.50 -7.95 -6.94
N GLY A 28 -28.36 -7.28 -6.86
CA GLY A 28 -27.14 -7.71 -7.53
C GLY A 28 -25.93 -6.89 -7.08
N THR A 29 -24.79 -7.22 -7.67
CA THR A 29 -23.51 -6.52 -7.45
C THR A 29 -22.89 -6.18 -8.80
N VAL A 30 -22.16 -5.07 -8.83
CA VAL A 30 -21.44 -4.61 -10.02
C VAL A 30 -20.03 -4.23 -9.57
N ASP A 31 -19.03 -4.80 -10.24
CA ASP A 31 -17.64 -4.46 -9.97
C ASP A 31 -17.20 -3.27 -10.83
N VAL A 32 -16.58 -2.28 -10.21
CA VAL A 32 -15.90 -1.16 -10.90
C VAL A 32 -14.40 -1.28 -10.63
N THR A 33 -13.62 -1.50 -11.69
CA THR A 33 -12.18 -1.73 -11.56
C THR A 33 -11.39 -0.47 -11.87
N PHE A 34 -10.55 -0.04 -10.92
CA PHE A 34 -9.55 1.02 -11.12
C PHE A 34 -8.19 0.41 -11.47
N THR A 35 -7.53 0.90 -12.52
CA THR A 35 -6.15 0.50 -12.86
C THR A 35 -5.28 1.74 -12.98
N PHE A 36 -4.28 1.87 -12.11
CA PHE A 36 -3.33 2.99 -12.12
C PHE A 36 -1.97 2.57 -11.57
N LYS A 37 -0.94 3.38 -11.85
CA LYS A 37 0.41 3.15 -11.30
C LYS A 37 0.46 3.60 -9.84
N GLY A 38 0.53 2.64 -8.91
CA GLY A 38 0.49 2.89 -7.47
C GLY A 38 1.74 3.53 -6.85
N ALA A 39 2.87 3.63 -7.57
CA ALA A 39 4.15 4.04 -7.00
C ALA A 39 4.15 5.44 -6.34
N LYS A 40 3.26 6.35 -6.74
CA LYS A 40 3.12 7.70 -6.14
C LYS A 40 2.06 7.78 -5.03
N LEU A 41 1.43 6.66 -4.69
CA LEU A 41 0.35 6.58 -3.71
C LEU A 41 0.78 5.88 -2.42
N ALA A 42 2.07 5.51 -2.31
CA ALA A 42 2.68 5.01 -1.09
C ALA A 42 2.27 5.87 0.13
N GLY A 43 1.75 5.22 1.16
CA GLY A 43 1.30 5.84 2.41
C GLY A 43 -0.02 6.60 2.34
N LYS A 44 -0.74 6.57 1.20
CA LYS A 44 -2.06 7.20 1.08
C LYS A 44 -3.19 6.24 1.41
N SER A 45 -4.28 6.79 1.92
CA SER A 45 -5.59 6.13 2.00
C SER A 45 -6.43 6.58 0.81
N LEU A 46 -7.08 5.62 0.15
CA LEU A 46 -7.93 5.83 -1.01
C LEU A 46 -9.37 5.48 -0.63
N VAL A 47 -10.34 6.27 -1.08
CA VAL A 47 -11.77 6.01 -0.86
C VAL A 47 -12.47 6.08 -2.21
N ALA A 48 -13.32 5.08 -2.49
CA ALA A 48 -14.15 5.07 -3.68
C ALA A 48 -15.44 5.85 -3.41
N PHE A 49 -15.81 6.72 -4.34
CA PHE A 49 -17.12 7.36 -4.39
C PHE A 49 -17.88 6.84 -5.59
N GLU A 50 -19.16 6.61 -5.42
CA GLU A 50 -20.05 6.12 -6.45
C GLU A 50 -21.09 7.18 -6.81
N PHE A 51 -21.31 7.29 -8.11
CA PHE A 51 -22.39 8.05 -8.70
C PHE A 51 -23.06 7.14 -9.73
N MET A 52 -24.37 6.99 -9.64
CA MET A 52 -25.18 6.21 -10.57
C MET A 52 -26.06 7.14 -11.39
N GLU A 53 -26.02 6.97 -12.70
CA GLU A 53 -26.91 7.65 -13.65
C GLU A 53 -27.98 6.68 -14.15
N HIS A 54 -29.20 7.18 -14.34
CA HIS A 54 -30.26 6.49 -15.06
C HIS A 54 -31.01 7.48 -15.97
N ASP A 55 -31.20 7.13 -17.24
CA ASP A 55 -31.85 7.97 -18.25
C ASP A 55 -31.28 9.40 -18.37
N GLY A 56 -29.95 9.55 -18.22
CA GLY A 56 -29.27 10.84 -18.34
C GLY A 56 -29.41 11.75 -17.11
N ALA A 57 -29.92 11.22 -15.99
CA ALA A 57 -30.06 11.94 -14.73
C ALA A 57 -29.36 11.21 -13.58
N GLU A 58 -28.84 11.98 -12.61
CA GLU A 58 -28.36 11.45 -11.34
C GLU A 58 -29.48 10.65 -10.65
N TYR A 59 -29.17 9.41 -10.30
CA TYR A 59 -30.11 8.49 -9.67
C TYR A 59 -29.73 8.19 -8.22
N MET A 60 -28.44 8.00 -7.92
CA MET A 60 -27.96 7.67 -6.58
C MET A 60 -26.49 8.06 -6.40
N VAL A 61 -26.11 8.44 -5.18
CA VAL A 61 -24.74 8.80 -4.81
C VAL A 61 -24.38 8.12 -3.49
N HIS A 62 -23.19 7.53 -3.45
CA HIS A 62 -22.49 7.15 -2.21
C HIS A 62 -21.14 7.86 -2.19
N ALA A 63 -20.99 8.85 -1.33
CA ALA A 63 -19.80 9.71 -1.30
C ALA A 63 -19.48 10.14 0.14
N ASP A 64 -19.00 9.19 0.95
CA ASP A 64 -18.50 9.46 2.29
C ASP A 64 -16.99 9.21 2.36
N ILE A 65 -16.22 10.28 2.55
CA ILE A 65 -14.76 10.21 2.66
C ILE A 65 -14.29 9.49 3.92
N ASN A 66 -15.16 9.30 4.91
CA ASN A 66 -14.84 8.60 6.16
C ASN A 66 -15.38 7.17 6.19
N ASP A 67 -15.91 6.66 5.07
CA ASP A 67 -16.39 5.29 4.97
C ASP A 67 -15.21 4.31 5.03
N VAL A 68 -15.09 3.65 6.18
CA VAL A 68 -14.01 2.70 6.47
C VAL A 68 -14.10 1.44 5.62
N ASP A 69 -15.31 1.03 5.20
CA ASP A 69 -15.52 -0.15 4.37
C ASP A 69 -15.17 0.14 2.89
N GLN A 70 -15.19 1.41 2.50
CA GLN A 70 -14.73 1.90 1.19
C GLN A 70 -13.27 2.37 1.17
N THR A 71 -12.55 2.29 2.30
CA THR A 71 -11.18 2.79 2.41
C THR A 71 -10.14 1.70 2.14
N VAL A 72 -9.24 1.95 1.19
CA VAL A 72 -8.05 1.13 0.92
C VAL A 72 -6.78 1.89 1.32
N ASN A 73 -5.99 1.31 2.22
CA ASN A 73 -4.70 1.89 2.60
C ASN A 73 -3.56 1.32 1.75
N ILE A 74 -2.78 2.19 1.12
CA ILE A 74 -1.56 1.82 0.41
C ILE A 74 -0.41 1.79 1.41
N VAL A 75 -0.05 0.60 1.87
CA VAL A 75 1.03 0.39 2.84
C VAL A 75 2.38 0.78 2.22
N ASP A 76 3.19 1.48 3.00
CA ASP A 76 4.58 1.78 2.65
C ASP A 76 5.49 1.65 3.87
N ILE A 77 6.75 1.26 3.62
CA ILE A 77 7.81 1.18 4.62
C ILE A 77 9.07 1.87 4.11
N SER A 78 9.74 2.59 5.01
CA SER A 78 11.05 3.19 4.78
C SER A 78 11.97 2.79 5.92
N THR A 79 13.21 2.42 5.60
CA THR A 79 14.17 1.92 6.59
C THR A 79 15.45 2.76 6.61
N GLN A 80 16.11 2.78 7.76
CA GLN A 80 17.41 3.40 7.94
C GLN A 80 18.21 2.64 9.00
N ALA A 81 19.26 1.97 8.54
CA ALA A 81 20.25 1.31 9.40
C ALA A 81 21.35 2.29 9.80
N ARG A 82 21.76 2.24 11.06
CA ARG A 82 22.86 3.05 11.61
C ARG A 82 23.59 2.28 12.70
N ASP A 83 24.84 2.65 12.95
CA ASP A 83 25.54 2.25 14.17
C ASP A 83 24.81 2.83 15.40
N ALA A 84 24.66 2.01 16.44
CA ALA A 84 23.92 2.35 17.64
C ALA A 84 24.66 3.35 18.54
N ALA A 85 26.00 3.36 18.50
CA ALA A 85 26.80 4.22 19.36
C ALA A 85 26.91 5.65 18.80
N THR A 86 27.13 5.77 17.50
CA THR A 86 27.39 7.04 16.80
C THR A 86 26.17 7.59 16.08
N GLY A 87 25.21 6.74 15.73
CA GLY A 87 24.06 7.10 14.89
C GLY A 87 24.43 7.34 13.42
N THR A 88 25.66 7.01 13.02
CA THR A 88 26.15 7.21 11.65
C THR A 88 26.06 5.92 10.82
N HIS A 89 26.42 6.00 9.54
CA HIS A 89 26.50 4.84 8.63
C HIS A 89 27.92 4.24 8.59
N GLU A 90 28.75 4.59 9.57
CA GLU A 90 30.13 4.15 9.68
C GLU A 90 30.32 3.55 11.06
N ASP A 91 31.16 2.54 11.14
CA ASP A 91 31.59 1.97 12.40
C ASP A 91 33.09 1.63 12.31
N THR A 92 33.72 1.54 13.47
CA THR A 92 35.12 1.14 13.61
C THR A 92 35.21 -0.31 14.08
N ILE A 93 36.29 -0.99 13.69
CA ILE A 93 36.52 -2.37 14.13
C ILE A 93 36.76 -2.37 15.65
N GLY A 94 35.78 -2.85 16.40
CA GLY A 94 35.85 -3.11 17.84
C GLY A 94 35.49 -4.55 18.18
N GLU A 95 35.48 -4.89 19.47
CA GLU A 95 35.12 -6.24 19.93
C GLU A 95 33.63 -6.59 19.67
N SER A 96 32.76 -5.58 19.58
CA SER A 96 31.35 -5.75 19.23
C SER A 96 30.81 -4.54 18.47
N VAL A 97 29.91 -4.79 17.51
CA VAL A 97 29.20 -3.79 16.71
C VAL A 97 27.71 -3.96 16.96
N LYS A 98 26.99 -2.87 17.21
CA LYS A 98 25.53 -2.89 17.37
C LYS A 98 24.89 -2.00 16.33
N LEU A 99 24.04 -2.57 15.50
CA LEU A 99 23.28 -1.83 14.49
C LEU A 99 21.83 -1.64 14.95
N ILE A 100 21.26 -0.48 14.65
CA ILE A 100 19.84 -0.21 14.79
C ILE A 100 19.29 0.10 13.39
N ASP A 101 18.34 -0.71 12.95
CA ASP A 101 17.48 -0.37 11.82
C ASP A 101 16.19 0.26 12.34
N THR A 102 15.83 1.43 11.80
CA THR A 102 14.57 2.10 12.11
C THR A 102 13.65 2.00 10.92
N VAL A 103 12.52 1.31 11.12
CA VAL A 103 11.48 1.14 10.10
C VAL A 103 10.35 2.12 10.39
N ALA A 104 10.19 3.12 9.52
CA ALA A 104 8.99 3.94 9.46
C ALA A 104 7.96 3.24 8.57
N TYR A 105 6.70 3.20 8.99
CA TYR A 105 5.61 2.62 8.22
C TYR A 105 4.44 3.58 8.14
N THR A 106 3.66 3.45 7.06
CA THR A 106 2.39 4.18 6.87
C THR A 106 1.34 3.24 6.26
N GLY A 107 0.06 3.56 6.45
CA GLY A 107 -1.06 2.79 5.87
C GLY A 107 -1.37 1.44 6.55
N LEU A 108 -0.69 1.05 7.63
CA LEU A 108 -1.09 -0.13 8.41
C LEU A 108 -2.37 0.13 9.21
N THR A 109 -3.19 -0.91 9.38
CA THR A 109 -4.45 -0.83 10.12
C THR A 109 -4.20 -0.86 11.64
N PRO A 110 -4.68 0.14 12.40
CA PRO A 110 -4.56 0.13 13.86
C PRO A 110 -5.20 -1.10 14.51
N GLY A 111 -4.57 -1.64 15.56
CA GLY A 111 -5.07 -2.80 16.30
C GLY A 111 -4.66 -4.16 15.70
N ASN A 112 -4.15 -4.19 14.47
CA ASN A 112 -3.60 -5.41 13.89
C ASN A 112 -2.18 -5.69 14.40
N THR A 113 -1.87 -6.98 14.58
CA THR A 113 -0.52 -7.45 14.92
C THR A 113 0.26 -7.76 13.65
N TYR A 114 1.43 -7.14 13.50
CA TYR A 114 2.35 -7.36 12.38
C TYR A 114 3.67 -7.97 12.87
N ARG A 115 4.33 -8.77 12.02
CA ARG A 115 5.67 -9.30 12.27
C ARG A 115 6.63 -8.77 11.21
N MET A 116 7.73 -8.16 11.65
CA MET A 116 8.82 -7.70 10.79
C MET A 116 9.95 -8.73 10.79
N PHE A 117 10.51 -9.02 9.63
CA PHE A 117 11.69 -9.86 9.47
C PHE A 117 12.78 -9.04 8.80
N THR A 118 13.95 -8.93 9.43
CA THR A 118 15.12 -8.23 8.90
C THR A 118 16.25 -9.24 8.72
N THR A 119 17.01 -9.09 7.63
CA THR A 119 18.21 -9.87 7.38
C THR A 119 19.37 -8.90 7.12
N LEU A 120 20.45 -9.05 7.88
CA LEU A 120 21.67 -8.29 7.61
C LEU A 120 22.42 -8.97 6.46
N MET A 121 22.80 -8.19 5.45
CA MET A 121 23.40 -8.69 4.21
C MET A 121 24.79 -8.10 4.04
N ASP A 122 25.74 -8.90 3.59
CA ASP A 122 27.00 -8.39 3.04
C ASP A 122 26.71 -7.74 1.67
N LYS A 123 27.00 -6.44 1.56
CA LYS A 123 26.65 -5.64 0.36
C LYS A 123 27.41 -6.08 -0.90
N PHE A 124 28.62 -6.59 -0.75
CA PHE A 124 29.46 -6.94 -1.89
C PHE A 124 29.05 -8.27 -2.52
N THR A 125 28.80 -9.28 -1.68
CA THR A 125 28.45 -10.64 -2.09
C THR A 125 26.95 -10.85 -2.24
N GLY A 126 26.12 -10.01 -1.60
CA GLY A 126 24.67 -10.20 -1.53
C GLY A 126 24.25 -11.38 -0.66
N SER A 127 25.14 -11.90 0.19
CA SER A 127 24.86 -13.03 1.08
C SER A 127 24.44 -12.56 2.47
N ALA A 128 23.60 -13.35 3.15
CA ALA A 128 23.22 -13.08 4.53
C ALA A 128 24.43 -13.21 5.47
N ILE A 129 24.52 -12.30 6.44
CA ILE A 129 25.45 -12.40 7.56
C ILE A 129 24.78 -13.24 8.65
N SER A 130 25.45 -14.31 9.05
CA SER A 130 25.04 -15.17 10.15
C SER A 130 26.06 -15.12 11.28
N GLY A 131 25.59 -15.23 12.51
CA GLY A 131 26.42 -15.50 13.67
C GLY A 131 27.09 -16.88 13.61
N PRO A 132 27.95 -17.21 14.60
CA PRO A 132 28.73 -18.46 14.65
C PRO A 132 27.92 -19.76 14.51
N ASP A 133 26.61 -19.67 14.75
CA ASP A 133 25.61 -20.73 14.84
C ASP A 133 24.49 -20.58 13.79
N GLY A 134 24.68 -19.75 12.76
CA GLY A 134 23.73 -19.62 11.65
C GLY A 134 22.50 -18.75 11.95
N LEU A 135 22.40 -18.23 13.17
CA LEU A 135 21.35 -17.30 13.60
C LEU A 135 21.71 -15.86 13.19
N PRO A 136 20.72 -14.97 12.98
CA PRO A 136 21.00 -13.54 12.96
C PRO A 136 21.65 -13.14 14.31
N LEU A 137 22.66 -12.26 14.25
CA LEU A 137 23.43 -11.77 15.41
C LEU A 137 22.53 -11.26 16.55
#